data_AF-A0A969Z9B3-F1
#
_entry.id   AF-A0A969Z9B3-F1
#
_cell.length_a   1.000
_cell.length_b   1.000
_cell.length_c   1.000
_cell.angle_alpha   90.00
_cell.angle_beta   90.00
_cell.angle_gamma   90.00
#
_symmetry.space_group_name_H-M   'P 1'
#
loop_
_entity.id
_entity.type
_entity.pdbx_description
1 polymer ?
#
loop_
_entity_poly.entity_id
_entity_poly.type
_entity_poly.pdbx_seq_one_letter_code
_entity_poly.pdbx_strand_id
1 'polypeptide(L)' 'MVRWRNWLENFSHYSDEAVLGLGQTYSQHPEFAKFFEKYDAAFPEFFTRAIEHYCTNKK' A
#
# COMPACT_ATOMS: atom_id res chain seq x y z
N MET A 1 0.13 -9.18 -3.36
CA MET A 1 -0.55 -7.96 -3.83
C MET A 1 -1.98 -8.19 -4.32
N VAL A 2 -2.26 -9.14 -5.23
CA VAL A 2 -3.65 -9.41 -5.71
C VAL A 2 -4.64 -9.64 -4.56
N ARG A 3 -4.29 -10.48 -3.57
CA ARG A 3 -5.15 -10.72 -2.39
C ARG A 3 -5.39 -9.46 -1.56
N TRP A 4 -4.38 -8.61 -1.42
CA TRP A 4 -4.50 -7.33 -0.70
C TRP A 4 -5.39 -6.34 -1.47
N ARG A 5 -5.23 -6.24 -2.79
CA ARG A 5 -6.11 -5.43 -3.64
C ARG A 5 -7.56 -5.89 -3.51
N ASN A 6 -7.82 -7.18 -3.63
CA ASN A 6 -9.18 -7.72 -3.47
C ASN A 6 -9.73 -7.48 -2.06
N TRP A 7 -8.88 -7.49 -1.03
CA TRP A 7 -9.29 -7.15 0.33
C TRP A 7 -9.70 -5.68 0.46
N LEU A 8 -8.99 -4.75 -0.19
CA LEU A 8 -9.33 -3.32 -0.22
C LEU A 8 -10.71 -3.04 -0.82
N GLU A 9 -11.14 -3.83 -1.81
CA GLU A 9 -12.45 -3.70 -2.45
C GLU A 9 -13.63 -3.92 -1.48
N ASN A 10 -13.40 -4.52 -0.30
CA ASN A 10 -14.44 -4.66 0.73
C ASN A 10 -14.78 -3.34 1.43
N PHE A 11 -13.92 -2.32 1.33
CA PHE A 11 -14.13 -1.02 1.95
C PHE A 11 -14.68 -0.01 0.96
N SER A 12 -14.10 0.02 -0.24
CA SER A 12 -14.50 0.90 -1.32
C SER A 12 -13.90 0.43 -2.64
N HIS A 13 -14.51 0.86 -3.75
CA HIS A 13 -13.93 0.65 -5.07
C HIS A 13 -12.87 1.73 -5.33
N TYR A 14 -11.60 1.36 -5.18
CA TYR A 14 -10.48 2.27 -5.40
C TYR A 14 -9.99 2.19 -6.84
N SER A 15 -9.82 3.36 -7.48
CA SER A 15 -9.09 3.44 -8.74
C SER A 15 -7.62 3.06 -8.54
N ASP A 16 -6.91 2.74 -9.62
CA ASP A 16 -5.50 2.36 -9.52
C ASP A 16 -4.64 3.52 -9.00
N GLU A 17 -5.00 4.77 -9.31
CA GLU A 17 -4.35 5.98 -8.78
C GLU A 17 -4.61 6.14 -7.28
N ALA A 18 -5.83 5.86 -6.81
CA ALA A 18 -6.17 5.93 -5.40
C ALA A 18 -5.41 4.86 -4.59
N VAL A 19 -5.27 3.65 -5.15
CA VAL A 19 -4.46 2.57 -4.55
C VAL A 19 -2.98 2.94 -4.49
N LEU A 20 -2.45 3.57 -5.54
CA LEU A 20 -1.08 4.04 -5.58
C LEU A 20 -0.83 5.11 -4.50
N GLY A 21 -1.69 6.13 -4.42
CA GLY A 21 -1.59 7.18 -3.40
C GLY A 21 -1.71 6.63 -1.98
N LEU A 22 -2.59 5.64 -1.76
CA LEU A 22 -2.70 4.93 -0.49
C LEU A 22 -1.38 4.22 -0.13
N GLY A 23 -0.79 3.51 -1.08
CA GLY A 23 0.49 2.82 -0.86
C GLY A 23 1.62 3.76 -0.50
N GLN A 24 1.73 4.89 -1.20
CA GLN A 24 2.74 5.93 -0.91
C GLN A 24 2.55 6.56 0.48
N THR A 25 1.30 6.72 0.91
CA THR A 25 0.98 7.26 2.24
C THR A 25 1.53 6.39 3.37
N TYR A 26 1.67 5.07 3.17
CA TYR A 26 2.12 4.15 4.22
C TYR A 26 3.55 4.41 4.71
N SER A 27 4.46 4.90 3.85
CA SER A 27 5.80 5.31 4.25
C SER A 27 5.97 6.82 4.38
N GLN A 28 5.18 7.63 3.67
CA GLN A 28 5.32 9.09 3.69
C GLN A 28 4.71 9.77 4.93
N HIS A 29 3.62 9.21 5.49
CA HIS A 29 3.00 9.77 6.68
C HIS A 29 3.51 9.08 7.96
N PRO A 30 4.09 9.82 8.92
CA PRO A 30 4.69 9.24 10.13
C PRO A 30 3.75 8.37 10.98
N GLU A 31 2.46 8.69 11.02
CA GLU A 31 1.47 7.93 11.79
C GLU A 31 1.19 6.55 11.17
N PHE A 32 1.11 6.48 9.84
CA PHE A 32 0.95 5.23 9.13
C PHE A 32 2.24 4.40 9.17
N ALA A 33 3.40 5.03 8.96
CA ALA A 33 4.69 4.37 9.06
C ALA A 33 4.85 3.70 10.44
N LYS A 34 4.59 4.43 11.53
CA LYS A 34 4.61 3.90 12.90
C LYS A 34 3.65 2.73 13.13
N PHE A 35 2.51 2.69 12.46
CA PHE A 35 1.59 1.56 12.56
C PHE A 35 2.21 0.29 11.96
N PHE A 36 2.84 0.42 10.80
CA PHE A 36 3.46 -0.67 10.06
C PHE A 36 4.79 -1.14 10.67
N GLU A 37 5.57 -0.22 11.23
CA GLU A 37 6.82 -0.51 11.97
C GLU A 37 6.63 -1.45 13.15
N LYS A 38 5.40 -1.57 13.69
CA LYS A 38 5.07 -2.53 14.76
C LYS A 38 5.27 -3.99 14.35
N TYR A 39 5.19 -4.28 13.04
CA TYR A 39 5.39 -5.61 12.51
C TYR A 39 6.84 -5.83 12.10
N ASP A 40 7.44 -4.86 11.41
CA ASP A 40 8.86 -4.83 11.05
C ASP A 40 9.25 -3.39 10.65
N ALA A 41 10.44 -2.93 11.03
CA ALA A 41 10.89 -1.55 10.80
C ALA A 41 11.03 -1.19 9.30
N ALA A 42 11.32 -2.16 8.44
CA ALA A 42 11.40 -1.97 6.99
C ALA A 42 10.05 -2.18 6.29
N PHE A 43 9.02 -2.63 7.02
CA PHE A 43 7.72 -2.95 6.45
C PHE A 43 7.03 -1.80 5.71
N PRO A 44 6.99 -0.55 6.22
CA PRO A 44 6.31 0.54 5.51
C PRO A 44 6.90 0.75 4.11
N GLU A 45 8.22 0.82 4.01
CA GLU A 45 8.93 1.06 2.75
C GLU A 45 8.84 -0.15 1.81
N PHE A 46 8.98 -1.36 2.34
CA PHE A 46 8.80 -2.58 1.57
C PHE A 46 7.39 -2.64 0.97
N PHE A 47 6.38 -2.31 1.77
CA PHE A 47 4.99 -2.41 1.36
C PHE A 47 4.62 -1.35 0.32
N THR A 48 5.08 -0.10 0.49
CA THR A 48 4.96 0.96 -0.52
C THR A 48 5.50 0.48 -1.87
N ARG A 49 6.75 -0.01 -1.91
CA ARG A 49 7.37 -0.49 -3.16
C ARG A 49 6.64 -1.66 -3.79
N ALA A 50 6.10 -2.58 -2.97
CA ALA A 50 5.31 -3.69 -3.46
C ALA A 50 4.01 -3.21 -4.15
N ILE A 51 3.37 -2.16 -3.60
CA ILE A 51 2.16 -1.56 -4.18
C ILE A 51 2.51 -0.83 -5.47
N GLU A 52 3.56 -0.02 -5.48
CA GLU A 52 4.03 0.69 -6.67
C GLU A 52 4.36 -0.29 -7.80
N HIS A 53 5.16 -1.32 -7.52
CA HIS A 53 5.49 -2.35 -8.50
C HIS A 53 4.24 -3.07 -9.03
N TYR A 54 3.28 -3.36 -8.15
CA TYR A 54 2.02 -3.98 -8.56
C TYR A 54 1.22 -3.07 -9.50
N CYS A 55 1.05 -1.78 -9.16
CA CYS A 55 0.30 -0.83 -9.99
C CYS A 55 1.01 -0.57 -11.33
N THR A 56 2.34 -0.49 -11.37
CA THR A 56 3.10 -0.30 -12.62
C THR A 56 3.03 -1.52 -13.56
N ASN A 57 2.98 -2.74 -13.00
CA ASN A 57 2.97 -3.98 -13.80
C ASN A 57 1.57 -4.55 -14.06
N LYS A 58 0.51 -3.89 -13.58
CA LYS A 58 -0.88 -4.24 -13.88
C LYS A 58 -1.18 -3.82 -15.33
N LYS A 59 -0.81 -4.67 -16.29
CA LYS A 59 -1.25 -4.61 -17.68
C LYS A 59 -2.44 -5.53 -17.88
#